data_AF-A0A1Z8SH35-F1
#
_entry.id   AF-A0A1Z8SH35-F1
#
_cell.length_a   1.000
_cell.length_b   1.000
_cell.length_c   1.000
_cell.angle_alpha   90.00
_cell.angle_beta   90.00
_cell.angle_gamma   90.00
#
_symmetry.space_group_name_H-M   'P 1'
#
loop_
_entity.id
_entity.type
_entity.pdbx_description
1 polymer ?
#
loop_
_entity_poly.entity_id
_entity_poly.type
_entity_poly.pdbx_seq_one_letter_code
_entity_poly.pdbx_strand_id
1 'polypeptide(L)'
;MSFRSLWEKINALNKAYLLYGTISVGFIVWMFFLDTHSWIIHSELNQEIDQLEKEREVLQKIIQEDQKTIEVLQNEDSLERFARENYGHKKSNETVFIIEPQDSLK
;
A
#
# COMPACT_ATOMS: atom_id res chain seq x y z
N MET A 1 -38.04 -4.37 -32.95
CA MET A 1 -37.66 -5.49 -33.85
C MET A 1 -38.06 -6.79 -33.16
N SER A 2 -38.87 -7.64 -33.81
CA SER A 2 -39.44 -8.83 -33.16
C SER A 2 -38.40 -9.95 -33.02
N PHE A 3 -38.30 -10.56 -31.83
CA PHE A 3 -37.40 -11.69 -31.54
C PHE A 3 -37.55 -12.85 -32.54
N ARG A 4 -38.76 -13.07 -33.06
CA ARG A 4 -39.03 -14.06 -34.12
C ARG A 4 -38.33 -13.74 -35.44
N SER A 5 -38.31 -12.48 -35.86
CA SER A 5 -37.69 -12.06 -37.13
C SER A 5 -36.16 -12.17 -37.11
N LEU A 6 -35.56 -12.10 -35.92
CA LEU A 6 -34.13 -12.35 -35.73
C LEU A 6 -33.84 -13.85 -35.77
N TRP A 7 -34.69 -14.68 -35.15
CA TRP A 7 -34.53 -16.13 -35.10
C TRP A 7 -34.64 -16.80 -36.49
N GLU A 8 -35.53 -16.32 -37.36
CA GLU A 8 -35.61 -16.83 -38.73
C GLU A 8 -34.38 -16.47 -39.58
N LYS A 9 -33.84 -15.26 -39.42
CA LYS A 9 -32.59 -14.85 -40.09
C LYS A 9 -31.38 -15.65 -39.62
N ILE A 10 -31.36 -16.00 -38.33
CA ILE A 10 -30.32 -16.84 -37.74
C ILE A 10 -30.37 -18.25 -38.33
N ASN A 11 -31.54 -18.87 -38.42
CA ASN A 11 -31.69 -20.22 -39.00
C ASN A 11 -31.46 -20.29 -40.52
N ALA A 12 -31.60 -19.16 -41.24
CA ALA A 12 -31.31 -19.07 -42.67
C ALA A 12 -29.80 -18.97 -42.98
N LEU A 13 -28.94 -18.79 -41.97
CA LEU A 13 -27.49 -18.73 -42.12
C LEU A 13 -26.89 -20.16 -42.18
N ASN A 14 -25.79 -20.36 -42.92
CA ASN A 14 -25.16 -21.69 -42.98
C ASN A 14 -24.75 -22.16 -41.58
N LYS A 15 -25.08 -23.41 -41.24
CA LYS A 15 -24.79 -24.01 -39.92
C LYS A 15 -23.33 -23.87 -39.49
N ALA A 16 -22.39 -23.88 -40.43
CA ALA A 16 -20.97 -23.65 -40.16
C ALA A 16 -20.69 -22.24 -39.61
N TYR A 17 -21.27 -21.18 -40.20
CA TYR A 17 -21.08 -19.81 -39.72
C TYR A 17 -21.71 -19.59 -38.33
N LEU A 18 -22.85 -20.24 -38.04
CA LEU A 18 -23.44 -20.21 -36.71
C LEU A 18 -22.56 -20.91 -35.67
N LEU A 19 -21.98 -22.07 -36.03
CA LEU A 19 -21.06 -22.81 -35.16
C LEU A 19 -19.80 -21.98 -34.85
N TYR A 20 -19.11 -21.47 -35.87
CA TYR A 20 -17.92 -20.64 -35.67
C TYR A 20 -18.24 -19.33 -34.95
N GLY A 21 -19.36 -18.68 -35.26
CA GLY A 21 -19.81 -17.47 -34.58
C GLY A 21 -20.08 -17.72 -33.09
N THR A 22 -20.70 -18.85 -32.73
CA THR A 22 -20.95 -19.22 -31.33
C THR A 22 -19.65 -19.50 -30.59
N ILE A 23 -18.69 -20.20 -31.23
CA ILE A 23 -17.36 -20.45 -30.66
C ILE A 23 -16.60 -19.13 -30.47
N SER A 24 -16.63 -18.22 -31.45
CA SER A 24 -15.97 -16.92 -31.35
C SER A 24 -16.59 -16.02 -30.27
N VAL A 25 -17.92 -15.99 -30.15
CA VAL A 25 -18.59 -15.25 -29.09
C VAL A 25 -18.28 -15.86 -27.72
N GLY A 26 -18.28 -17.18 -27.61
CA GLY A 26 -17.87 -17.88 -26.39
C GLY A 26 -16.42 -17.59 -26.02
N PHE A 27 -15.52 -17.55 -27.00
CA PHE A 27 -14.11 -17.20 -26.82
C PHE A 27 -13.92 -15.76 -26.38
N ILE A 28 -14.66 -14.81 -26.97
CA ILE A 28 -14.65 -13.41 -26.53
C ILE A 28 -15.14 -13.32 -25.09
N VAL A 29 -16.31 -13.90 -24.77
CA VAL A 29 -16.82 -13.89 -23.39
C VAL A 29 -15.80 -14.53 -22.42
N TRP A 30 -15.14 -15.61 -22.81
CA TRP A 30 -14.07 -16.24 -22.03
C TRP A 30 -12.86 -15.30 -21.81
N MET A 31 -12.37 -14.65 -22.87
CA MET A 31 -11.26 -13.69 -22.80
C MET A 31 -11.60 -12.43 -21.99
N PHE A 32 -12.87 -12.05 -21.88
CA PHE A 32 -13.28 -10.86 -21.12
C PHE A 32 -13.64 -11.16 -19.66
N PHE A 33 -14.21 -12.34 -19.35
CA PHE A 33 -14.68 -12.68 -18.01
C PHE A 33 -13.77 -13.64 -17.24
N LEU A 34 -13.10 -14.58 -17.93
CA LEU A 34 -12.28 -15.62 -17.30
C LEU A 34 -10.78 -15.38 -17.47
N ASP A 35 -10.35 -14.64 -18.49
CA ASP A 35 -8.94 -14.29 -18.66
C ASP A 35 -8.48 -13.17 -17.69
N THR A 36 -7.18 -13.16 -17.41
CA THR A 36 -6.46 -12.38 -16.38
C THR A 36 -6.55 -10.85 -16.57
N HIS A 37 -7.15 -10.39 -17.66
CA HIS A 37 -7.45 -8.98 -17.93
C HIS A 37 -8.77 -8.50 -17.31
N SER A 38 -9.23 -9.16 -16.25
CA SER A 38 -10.41 -8.70 -15.52
C SER A 38 -10.15 -7.28 -15.00
N TRP A 39 -11.11 -6.39 -15.22
CA TRP A 39 -11.10 -5.02 -14.70
C TRP A 39 -10.81 -4.98 -13.18
N ILE A 40 -11.25 -6.03 -12.47
CA ILE A 40 -11.07 -6.20 -11.02
C ILE A 40 -9.58 -6.19 -10.65
N ILE A 41 -8.74 -6.91 -11.40
CA ILE A 41 -7.29 -7.00 -11.15
C ILE A 41 -6.63 -5.62 -11.32
N HIS A 42 -7.03 -4.85 -12.32
CA HIS A 42 -6.51 -3.48 -12.49
C HIS A 42 -6.93 -2.55 -11.35
N SER A 43 -8.14 -2.72 -10.82
CA SER A 43 -8.59 -1.95 -9.65
C SER A 43 -7.79 -2.30 -8.40
N GLU A 44 -7.54 -3.60 -8.17
CA GLU A 44 -6.76 -4.10 -7.04
C GLU A 44 -5.31 -3.62 -7.14
N LEU A 45 -4.69 -3.73 -8.32
CA LEU A 45 -3.34 -3.27 -8.56
C LEU A 45 -3.19 -1.75 -8.36
N ASN A 46 -4.17 -0.95 -8.79
CA ASN A 46 -4.16 0.49 -8.53
C ASN A 46 -4.26 0.81 -7.04
N GLN A 47 -5.07 0.06 -6.29
CA GLN A 47 -5.13 0.22 -4.83
C GLN A 47 -3.80 -0.13 -4.16
N GLU A 48 -3.15 -1.20 -4.61
CA GLU A 48 -1.82 -1.58 -4.12
C GLU A 48 -0.78 -0.50 -4.44
N ILE A 49 -0.80 0.07 -5.65
CA ILE A 49 0.05 1.20 -6.01
C ILE A 49 -0.18 2.40 -5.08
N ASP A 50 -1.44 2.80 -4.88
CA ASP A 50 -1.79 3.92 -3.99
C ASP A 50 -1.33 3.67 -2.53
N GLN A 51 -1.41 2.42 -2.08
CA GLN A 51 -0.96 2.03 -0.75
C GLN A 51 0.56 2.11 -0.62
N LEU A 52 1.30 1.58 -1.61
CA LEU A 52 2.75 1.63 -1.66
C LEU A 52 3.28 3.07 -1.74
N GLU A 53 2.61 3.95 -2.49
CA GLU A 53 2.98 5.36 -2.58
C GLU A 53 2.81 6.09 -1.24
N LYS A 54 1.71 5.83 -0.53
CA LYS A 54 1.49 6.39 0.82
C LYS A 54 2.53 5.90 1.81
N GLU A 55 2.84 4.60 1.79
CA GLU A 55 3.87 4.03 2.65
C GLU A 55 5.24 4.66 2.37
N ARG A 56 5.59 4.81 1.08
CA ARG A 56 6.81 5.50 0.66
C ARG A 56 6.87 6.92 1.20
N GLU A 57 5.79 7.68 1.10
CA GLU A 57 5.73 9.08 1.58
C GLU A 57 5.93 9.16 3.10
N VAL A 58 5.28 8.28 3.87
CA VAL A 58 5.44 8.20 5.32
C VAL A 58 6.88 7.87 5.69
N LEU A 59 7.46 6.85 5.05
CA LEU A 59 8.85 6.45 5.29
C LEU A 59 9.84 7.57 4.94
N GLN A 60 9.63 8.27 3.83
CA GLN A 60 10.47 9.43 3.46
C GLN A 60 10.41 10.53 4.52
N LYS A 61 9.25 10.79 5.10
CA LYS A 61 9.09 11.77 6.18
C LYS A 61 9.83 11.35 7.45
N ILE A 62 9.73 10.08 7.84
CA ILE A 62 10.46 9.52 8.99
C ILE A 62 11.97 9.65 8.77
N ILE A 63 12.47 9.27 7.59
CA ILE A 63 13.89 9.39 7.25
C ILE A 63 14.37 10.85 7.37
N GLN A 64 13.57 11.82 6.92
CA GLN A 64 13.94 13.25 7.05
C GLN A 64 13.97 13.71 8.51
N GLU A 65 13.08 13.21 9.36
CA GLU A 65 13.06 13.51 10.79
C GLU A 65 14.24 12.87 11.52
N ASP A 66 14.53 11.60 11.20
CA ASP A 66 15.67 10.87 11.74
C ASP A 66 17.00 11.53 11.35
N GLN A 67 17.13 11.99 10.10
CA GLN A 67 18.31 12.73 9.65
C GLN A 67 18.54 14.01 10.46
N LYS A 68 17.48 14.77 10.74
CA LYS A 68 17.58 15.95 11.62
C LYS A 68 17.97 15.58 13.03
N THR A 69 17.42 14.48 13.55
CA THR A 69 17.77 13.97 14.87
C THR A 69 19.25 13.58 14.94
N ILE A 70 19.75 12.87 13.92
CA ILE A 70 21.16 12.52 13.80
C ILE A 70 22.03 13.77 13.78
N GLU A 71 21.68 14.78 13.00
CA GLU A 71 22.42 16.06 12.92
C GLU A 71 22.51 16.73 14.30
N VAL A 72 21.42 16.75 15.08
CA VAL A 72 21.43 17.27 16.45
C VAL A 72 22.31 16.43 17.38
N LEU A 73 22.28 15.10 17.23
CA LEU A 73 23.05 14.13 18.03
C LEU A 73 24.53 14.02 17.61
N GLN A 74 24.97 14.67 16.53
CA GLN A 74 26.39 14.69 16.15
C GLN A 74 27.26 15.45 17.17
N ASN A 75 26.68 16.36 17.94
CA ASN A 75 27.37 17.03 19.04
C ASN A 75 27.43 16.10 20.26
N GLU A 76 28.62 15.94 20.85
CA GLU A 76 28.88 15.13 22.04
C GLU A 76 28.00 15.54 23.24
N ASP A 77 27.75 16.85 23.43
CA ASP A 77 26.87 17.35 24.50
C ASP A 77 25.41 16.92 24.29
N SER A 78 24.92 17.06 23.05
CA SER A 78 23.56 16.65 22.67
C SER A 78 23.38 15.14 22.80
N LEU A 79 24.39 14.37 22.40
CA LEU A 79 24.41 12.92 22.50
C LEU A 79 24.43 12.45 23.96
N GLU A 80 25.29 13.04 24.79
CA GLU A 80 25.37 12.73 26.23
C GLU A 80 24.03 13.05 26.91
N ARG A 81 23.43 14.21 26.60
CA ARG A 81 22.11 14.59 27.12
C ARG A 81 21.02 13.60 26.70
N PHE A 82 20.96 13.24 25.42
CA PHE A 82 19.98 12.29 24.91
C PHE A 82 20.11 10.90 25.56
N ALA A 83 21.34 10.41 25.72
CA ALA A 83 21.62 9.14 26.38
C ALA A 83 21.24 9.15 27.87
N ARG A 84 21.42 10.28 28.56
CA ARG A 84 21.01 10.46 29.96
C ARG A 84 19.50 10.52 30.12
N GLU A 85 18.82 11.33 29.30
CA GLU A 85 17.37 11.54 29.41
C GLU A 85 16.56 10.32 28.97
N ASN A 86 16.94 9.64 27.89
CA ASN A 86 16.15 8.54 27.33
C ASN A 86 16.56 7.16 27.85
N TYR A 87 17.84 6.97 28.18
CA TYR A 87 18.39 5.66 28.53
C TYR A 87 19.04 5.62 29.92
N GLY A 88 19.07 6.73 30.66
CA GLY A 88 19.62 6.78 32.01
C GLY A 88 21.13 6.47 32.08
N HIS A 89 21.87 6.70 30.99
CA HIS A 89 23.31 6.47 30.97
C HIS A 89 24.03 7.36 32.00
N LYS A 90 25.10 6.83 32.61
CA LYS A 90 25.95 7.54 33.57
C LYS A 90 27.42 7.14 33.39
N LYS A 91 28.36 8.00 33.79
CA LYS A 91 29.78 7.64 33.81
C LYS A 91 30.07 6.69 34.98
N SER A 92 31.09 5.86 34.84
CA SER A 92 31.44 4.82 35.83
C SER A 92 31.84 5.38 37.19
N ASN A 93 32.33 6.62 37.24
CA ASN A 93 32.73 7.35 38.43
C ASN A 93 31.72 8.44 38.84
N GLU A 94 30.48 8.36 38.35
CA GLU A 94 29.44 9.37 38.59
C GLU A 94 28.33 8.84 39.52
N THR A 95 27.92 9.68 40.47
CA THR A 95 26.78 9.42 41.36
C THR A 95 25.63 10.34 40.96
N VAL A 96 24.52 9.76 40.52
CA VAL A 96 23.32 10.49 40.07
C VAL A 96 22.31 10.55 41.21
N PHE A 97 21.80 11.75 41.52
CA PHE A 97 20.75 11.97 42.50
C PHE A 97 19.46 12.37 41.78
N ILE A 98 18.36 11.67 42.04
CA ILE A 98 17.03 12.05 41.55
C ILE A 98 16.42 12.98 42.60
N ILE A 99 16.12 14.22 42.22
CA ILE A 99 15.51 15.21 43.11
C ILE A 99 14.01 15.26 42.79
N GLU A 100 13.19 14.78 43.72
CA GLU A 100 11.74 14.96 43.65
C GLU A 100 11.36 16.27 44.36
N PRO A 101 10.68 17.20 43.68
CA PRO A 101 10.18 18.41 44.34
C PRO A 101 9.09 18.05 45.36
N GLN A 102 9.07 18.75 46.50
CA GLN A 102 8.16 18.43 47.62
C GLN A 102 6.68 18.49 47.25
N ASP A 103 6.31 19.25 46.21
CA ASP A 103 4.92 19.36 45.73
C ASP A 103 4.40 18.09 45.03
N SER A 104 5.28 17.16 44.65
CA SER A 104 4.91 15.89 44.00
C SER A 104 4.61 14.76 44.99
N LEU A 105 4.92 14.95 46.28
CA LEU A 105 4.61 14.02 47.36
C LEU A 105 3.25 14.39 47.95
N LYS A 106 2.17 13.93 47.30
CA LYS A 106 0.82 13.94 47.88
C LYS A 106 0.50 12.62 48.57
#